data_AF-A0A2D8ME93-F1
#
_entry.id   AF-A0A2D8ME93-F1
#
_cell.length_a   1.000
_cell.length_b   1.000
_cell.length_c   1.000
_cell.angle_alpha   90.00
_cell.angle_beta   90.00
_cell.angle_gamma   90.00
#
_symmetry.space_group_name_H-M   'P 1'
#
loop_
_entity.id
_entity.type
_entity.pdbx_description
1 polymer ?
#
loop_
_entity_poly.entity_id
_entity_poly.type
_entity_poly.pdbx_seq_one_letter_code
_entity_poly.pdbx_strand_id
1 'polypeptide(L)'
;MLEGEHEALTRKAIEQALEGDGTALRLCLDRIAPPRKDAPISFALPPIRSAEDTVTASSALLLAVAEGEVTPDEAGRVMALLTAHKTL
;
A
#
# COMPACT_ATOMS: atom_id res chain seq x y z
N MET A 1 -9.15 -6.80 26.68
CA MET A 1 -9.67 -7.02 25.30
C MET A 1 -9.54 -8.52 25.03
N LEU A 2 -10.66 -9.23 24.91
CA LEU A 2 -10.78 -10.70 24.68
C LEU A 2 -9.73 -11.55 25.44
N GLU A 3 -9.93 -11.70 26.74
CA GLU A 3 -9.03 -12.45 27.63
C GLU A 3 -8.99 -13.94 27.22
N GLY A 4 -7.93 -14.39 26.55
CA GLY A 4 -7.69 -15.80 26.19
C GLY A 4 -8.56 -16.40 25.07
N GLU A 5 -9.72 -15.81 24.75
CA GLU A 5 -10.68 -16.37 23.77
C GLU A 5 -10.22 -16.26 22.30
N HIS A 6 -9.11 -15.57 22.03
CA HIS A 6 -8.61 -15.34 20.68
C HIS A 6 -8.37 -16.64 19.90
N GLU A 7 -7.77 -17.65 20.55
CA GLU A 7 -7.47 -18.92 19.90
C GLU A 7 -8.73 -19.73 19.60
N ALA A 8 -9.69 -19.74 20.54
CA ALA A 8 -10.96 -20.45 20.39
C ALA A 8 -11.80 -19.84 19.25
N LEU A 9 -11.92 -18.50 19.22
CA LEU A 9 -12.61 -17.78 18.17
C LEU A 9 -11.94 -17.98 16.79
N THR A 10 -10.60 -17.93 16.75
CA THR A 10 -9.85 -18.16 15.50
C THR A 10 -10.10 -19.56 14.96
N ARG A 11 -10.05 -20.58 15.83
CA ARG A 11 -10.30 -21.97 15.42
C ARG A 11 -11.72 -22.16 14.90
N LYS A 12 -12.71 -21.58 15.59
CA LYS A 12 -14.12 -21.66 15.17
C LYS A 12 -14.36 -21.00 13.82
N ALA A 13 -13.74 -19.84 13.58
CA ALA A 13 -13.82 -19.17 12.28
C ALA A 13 -13.20 -20.02 11.16
N ILE A 14 -12.06 -20.68 11.40
CA ILE A 14 -11.44 -21.58 10.42
C ILE A 14 -12.35 -22.78 10.11
N GLU A 15 -12.93 -23.42 11.13
CA GLU A 15 -13.88 -24.53 10.94
C GLU A 15 -15.06 -24.11 10.05
N GLN A 16 -15.72 -23.00 10.39
CA GLN A 16 -16.86 -22.49 9.62
C GLN A 16 -16.46 -22.15 8.17
N ALA A 17 -15.27 -21.57 7.97
CA ALA A 17 -14.75 -21.29 6.64
C ALA A 17 -14.56 -22.58 5.83
N LEU A 18 -13.99 -23.62 6.42
CA LEU A 18 -13.79 -24.91 5.77
C LEU A 18 -15.10 -25.66 5.49
N GLU A 19 -16.14 -25.43 6.28
CA GLU A 19 -17.50 -25.93 6.06
C GLU A 19 -18.28 -25.16 4.98
N GLY A 20 -17.69 -24.08 4.44
CA GLY A 20 -18.25 -23.31 3.33
C GLY A 20 -18.96 -22.01 3.71
N ASP A 21 -18.81 -21.54 4.95
CA ASP A 21 -19.26 -20.19 5.33
C ASP A 21 -18.41 -19.14 4.59
N GLY A 22 -19.02 -18.50 3.59
CA GLY A 22 -18.37 -17.47 2.78
C GLY A 22 -17.90 -16.24 3.58
N THR A 23 -18.55 -15.92 4.70
CA THR A 23 -18.14 -14.81 5.57
C THR A 23 -16.87 -15.17 6.33
N ALA A 24 -16.83 -16.36 6.92
CA ALA A 24 -15.66 -16.86 7.62
C ALA A 24 -14.47 -17.04 6.66
N LEU A 25 -14.71 -17.58 5.45
CA LEU A 25 -13.72 -17.67 4.37
C LEU A 25 -13.12 -16.31 4.02
N ARG A 26 -13.96 -15.29 3.80
CA ARG A 26 -13.48 -13.95 3.47
C ARG A 26 -12.61 -13.37 4.59
N LEU A 27 -13.01 -13.53 5.85
CA LEU A 27 -12.23 -13.07 7.01
C LEU A 27 -10.85 -13.76 7.09
N CYS A 28 -10.80 -15.07 6.86
CA CYS A 28 -9.54 -15.81 6.79
C CYS A 28 -8.67 -15.35 5.61
N LEU A 29 -9.25 -15.17 4.43
CA LEU A 29 -8.53 -14.73 3.22
C LEU A 29 -7.99 -13.30 3.36
N ASP A 30 -8.76 -12.37 3.92
CA ASP A 30 -8.31 -11.00 4.20
C ASP A 30 -7.09 -10.98 5.13
N ARG A 31 -6.90 -12.01 5.96
CA ARG A 31 -5.74 -12.12 6.87
C ARG A 31 -4.55 -12.86 6.26
N ILE A 32 -4.80 -13.92 5.50
CA ILE A 32 -3.79 -14.81 4.90
C ILE A 32 -3.23 -14.20 3.61
N ALA A 33 -4.10 -13.67 2.77
CA ALA A 33 -3.78 -13.08 1.47
C ALA A 33 -4.53 -11.74 1.33
N PRO A 34 -4.20 -10.75 2.19
CA PRO A 34 -4.81 -9.43 2.07
C PRO A 34 -4.61 -8.89 0.66
N PRO A 35 -5.60 -8.19 0.08
CA PRO A 35 -5.37 -7.47 -1.16
C PRO A 35 -4.13 -6.58 -0.98
N ARG A 36 -3.19 -6.65 -1.94
CA ARG A 36 -1.95 -5.85 -1.89
C ARG A 36 -2.36 -4.38 -1.79
N LYS A 37 -2.19 -3.80 -0.60
CA LYS A 37 -2.57 -2.40 -0.33
C LYS A 37 -1.66 -1.41 -1.04
N ASP A 38 -0.41 -1.80 -1.25
CA ASP A 38 0.57 -1.08 -2.07
C ASP A 38 1.43 -2.11 -2.81
N ALA A 39 1.90 -1.72 -3.98
CA ALA A 39 2.95 -2.39 -4.71
C ALA A 39 4.18 -1.48 -4.77
N PRO A 40 5.41 -2.03 -4.76
CA PRO A 40 6.58 -1.24 -5.06
C PRO A 40 6.45 -0.65 -6.46
N ILE A 41 6.63 0.65 -6.59
CA ILE A 41 6.67 1.33 -7.88
C ILE A 41 8.11 1.34 -8.39
N SER A 42 8.28 1.21 -9.70
CA SER A 42 9.57 1.40 -10.35
C SER A 42 9.62 2.82 -10.91
N PHE A 43 10.26 3.73 -10.18
CA PHE A 43 10.45 5.10 -10.60
C PHE A 43 11.89 5.51 -10.31
N ALA A 44 12.60 5.94 -11.36
CA ALA A 44 13.97 6.45 -11.24
C ALA A 44 13.96 7.85 -10.63
N LEU A 45 13.86 7.92 -9.31
CA LEU A 45 13.83 9.19 -8.58
C LEU A 45 15.16 9.95 -8.76
N PRO A 46 15.14 11.18 -9.29
CA PRO A 46 16.34 12.03 -9.35
C PRO A 46 16.91 12.29 -7.95
N PRO A 47 18.23 12.47 -7.81
CA PRO A 47 18.84 12.75 -6.51
C PRO A 47 18.31 14.05 -5.93
N ILE A 48 17.88 14.02 -4.66
CA ILE A 48 17.37 15.19 -3.95
C ILE A 48 18.43 15.64 -2.93
N ARG A 49 19.00 16.81 -3.13
CA ARG A 49 20.01 17.43 -2.24
C ARG A 49 19.56 18.78 -1.70
N SER A 50 18.52 19.35 -2.31
CA SER A 50 17.98 20.66 -2.01
C SER A 50 16.47 20.71 -2.23
N ALA A 51 15.83 21.76 -1.71
CA ALA A 51 14.42 22.01 -1.97
C ALA A 51 14.12 22.25 -3.46
N GLU A 52 15.08 22.75 -4.25
CA GLU A 52 14.92 22.95 -5.69
C GLU A 52 14.87 21.60 -6.43
N ASP A 53 15.67 20.62 -6.01
CA ASP A 53 15.68 19.28 -6.60
C ASP A 53 14.32 18.57 -6.46
N THR A 54 13.52 18.92 -5.45
CA THR A 54 12.15 18.39 -5.32
C THR A 54 11.24 18.79 -6.48
N VAL A 55 11.49 19.94 -7.12
CA VAL A 55 10.78 20.39 -8.32
C VAL A 55 11.22 19.61 -9.55
N THR A 56 12.51 19.29 -9.66
CA THR A 56 13.02 18.40 -10.71
C THR A 56 12.45 17.00 -10.56
N ALA A 57 12.42 16.46 -9.33
CA ALA A 57 11.85 15.16 -9.04
C ALA A 57 10.33 15.10 -9.33
N SER A 58 9.58 16.15 -8.99
CA SER A 58 8.15 16.22 -9.28
C SER A 58 7.87 16.27 -10.79
N SER A 59 8.69 17.00 -11.54
CA SER A 59 8.62 17.06 -13.01
C SER A 59 8.88 15.70 -13.66
N ALA A 60 9.91 14.98 -13.21
CA ALA A 60 10.21 13.63 -13.69
C ALA A 60 9.07 12.64 -13.39
N LEU A 61 8.45 12.76 -12.20
CA LEU A 61 7.31 11.93 -11.83
C LEU A 61 6.08 12.20 -12.72
N LEU A 62 5.79 13.47 -13.01
CA LEU A 62 4.70 13.84 -13.90
C LEU A 62 4.91 13.33 -15.33
N LEU A 63 6.15 13.32 -15.83
CA LEU A 63 6.48 12.73 -17.12
C LEU A 63 6.23 11.22 -17.14
N ALA A 64 6.68 10.50 -16.11
CA ALA A 64 6.44 9.06 -15.99
C ALA A 64 4.93 8.71 -15.96
N VAL A 65 4.09 9.58 -15.39
CA VAL A 65 2.62 9.45 -15.47
C VAL A 65 2.11 9.68 -16.88
N ALA A 66 2.61 10.70 -17.57
CA ALA A 66 2.21 11.00 -18.95
C ALA A 66 2.60 9.88 -19.94
N GLU A 67 3.71 9.18 -19.67
CA GLU A 67 4.20 8.05 -20.45
C GLU A 67 3.51 6.72 -20.06
N GLY A 68 2.77 6.69 -18.95
CA GLY A 68 2.04 5.52 -18.47
C GLY A 68 2.91 4.51 -17.70
N GLU A 69 4.13 4.89 -17.34
CA GLU A 69 5.03 4.06 -16.51
C GLU A 69 4.59 4.03 -15.05
N VAL A 70 3.96 5.11 -14.57
CA VAL A 70 3.44 5.26 -13.20
C VAL A 70 1.98 5.67 -13.28
N THR A 71 1.13 5.07 -12.46
CA THR A 71 -0.29 5.47 -12.40
C THR A 71 -0.46 6.81 -11.65
N PRO A 72 -1.55 7.57 -11.92
CA PRO A 72 -1.82 8.81 -11.19
C PRO A 72 -1.91 8.63 -9.67
N ASP A 73 -2.43 7.49 -9.20
CA ASP A 73 -2.57 7.18 -7.78
C ASP A 73 -1.21 6.90 -7.10
N GLU A 74 -0.35 6.13 -7.76
CA GLU A 74 1.03 5.90 -7.32
C GLU A 74 1.82 7.21 -7.26
N ALA A 75 1.72 8.05 -8.30
CA ALA A 75 2.38 9.34 -8.35
C ALA A 75 1.89 10.29 -7.24
N GLY A 76 0.59 10.27 -6.93
CA GLY A 76 0.04 11.04 -5.81
C GLY A 76 0.71 10.70 -4.47
N ARG A 77 0.94 9.41 -4.20
CA ARG A 77 1.62 8.93 -2.99
C ARG A 77 3.09 9.38 -2.95
N VAL A 78 3.80 9.30 -4.07
CA VAL A 78 5.20 9.76 -4.17
C VAL A 78 5.30 11.27 -4.00
N MET A 79 4.40 12.04 -4.61
CA MET A 79 4.40 13.49 -4.52
C MET A 79 4.20 13.98 -3.08
N ALA A 80 3.39 13.25 -2.29
CA ALA A 80 3.25 13.53 -0.87
C ALA A 80 4.57 13.36 -0.10
N LEU A 81 5.36 12.32 -0.42
CA LEU A 81 6.69 12.10 0.15
C LEU A 81 7.68 13.20 -0.25
N LEU A 82 7.69 13.60 -1.53
CA LEU A 82 8.53 14.69 -2.03
C LEU A 82 8.22 16.01 -1.31
N THR A 83 6.94 16.31 -1.12
CA THR A 83 6.47 17.52 -0.44
C THR A 83 6.89 17.52 1.03
N ALA A 84 6.79 16.38 1.72
CA ALA A 84 7.25 16.25 3.10
C ALA A 84 8.77 16.42 3.22
N HIS A 85 9.54 15.86 2.29
CA HIS A 85 11.00 15.97 2.28
C HIS A 85 11.50 17.41 2.08
N LYS A 86 10.77 18.23 1.31
CA LYS A 86 11.08 19.67 1.10
C LYS A 86 11.10 20.48 2.40
N THR A 87 10.45 19.99 3.47
CA THR A 87 10.29 20.70 4.75
C THR A 87 11.32 20.31 5.82
N LEU A 88 12.22 19.37 5.54
CA LEU A 88 13.35 18.98 6.40
C LEU A 88 14.62 19.73 5.98
#